data_AF-A0A2D6M4Q8-F1
#
_entry.id   AF-A0A2D6M4Q8-F1
#
_cell.length_a   1.000
_cell.length_b   1.000
_cell.length_c   1.000
_cell.angle_alpha   90.00
_cell.angle_beta   90.00
_cell.angle_gamma   90.00
#
_symmetry.space_group_name_H-M   'P 1'
#
loop_
_entity.id
_entity.type
_entity.pdbx_description
1 polymer ?
#
loop_
_entity_poly.entity_id
_entity_poly.type
_entity_poly.pdbx_seq_one_letter_code
_entity_poly.pdbx_strand_id
1 'polypeptide(L)'
;MSIGPWQIILILVIVLIIFGAGKLPRVMGDIAKGVKNFKVGLKDEVGDSAAESTPGLEEGKETESASDKASEEDKSSATKD
;
A
#
# COMPACT_ATOMS: atom_id res chain seq x y z
N MET A 1 -19.87 -16.46 21.88
CA MET A 1 -18.51 -16.13 21.42
C MET A 1 -18.61 -15.62 20.00
N SER A 2 -18.64 -14.30 19.84
CA SER A 2 -18.76 -13.68 18.51
C SER A 2 -17.37 -13.47 17.93
N ILE A 3 -17.17 -13.84 16.67
CA ILE A 3 -15.98 -13.44 15.90
C ILE A 3 -16.10 -11.93 15.72
N GLY A 4 -15.43 -11.20 16.60
CA GLY A 4 -15.40 -9.76 16.58
C GLY A 4 -14.28 -9.24 15.68
N PRO A 5 -14.22 -7.91 15.47
CA PRO A 5 -13.14 -7.27 14.74
C PRO A 5 -11.76 -7.60 15.34
N TRP A 6 -11.70 -7.90 16.64
CA TRP A 6 -10.50 -8.32 17.36
C TRP A 6 -9.89 -9.65 16.87
N GLN A 7 -10.71 -10.58 16.40
CA GLN A 7 -10.20 -11.85 15.84
C GLN A 7 -9.69 -11.64 14.41
N ILE A 8 -10.38 -10.80 13.62
CA ILE A 8 -10.00 -10.50 12.24
C ILE A 8 -8.64 -9.81 12.18
N ILE A 9 -8.39 -8.83 13.07
CA ILE A 9 -7.08 -8.16 13.12
C ILE A 9 -5.95 -9.12 13.51
N LEU A 10 -6.19 -10.05 14.44
CA LEU A 10 -5.19 -11.06 14.84
C LEU A 10 -4.81 -11.98 13.67
N ILE A 11 -5.82 -12.43 12.91
CA ILE A 11 -5.60 -13.25 11.70
C ILE A 11 -4.83 -12.45 10.64
N LEU A 12 -5.17 -11.17 10.45
CA LEU A 12 -4.48 -10.31 9.49
C LEU A 12 -2.99 -10.17 9.82
N VAL A 13 -2.65 -10.00 11.11
CA VAL A 13 -1.25 -9.94 11.56
C VAL A 13 -0.51 -11.24 11.24
N ILE A 14 -1.13 -12.40 11.48
CA ILE A 14 -0.55 -13.72 11.17
C ILE A 14 -0.31 -13.88 9.66
N VAL A 15 -1.26 -13.42 8.83
CA VAL A 15 -1.08 -13.44 7.37
C VAL A 15 0.06 -12.50 6.96
N LEU A 16 0.17 -11.32 7.57
CA LEU A 16 1.25 -10.37 7.27
C LEU A 16 2.64 -10.88 7.65
N ILE A 17 2.80 -11.69 8.71
CA ILE A 17 4.09 -12.31 9.03
C ILE A 17 4.47 -13.41 8.04
N ILE A 18 3.51 -14.19 7.56
CA ILE A 18 3.77 -15.26 6.57
C ILE A 18 4.05 -14.66 5.19
N PHE A 19 3.28 -13.67 4.76
CA PHE A 19 3.37 -13.07 3.44
C PHE A 19 4.35 -11.89 3.36
N GLY A 20 4.62 -11.22 4.48
CA GLY A 20 5.44 -10.02 4.58
C GLY A 20 4.68 -8.73 4.22
N ALA A 21 5.06 -7.61 4.86
CA ALA A 21 4.43 -6.30 4.65
C ALA A 21 4.59 -5.73 3.23
N GLY A 22 5.59 -6.18 2.45
CA GLY A 22 5.84 -5.70 1.09
C GLY A 22 5.07 -6.44 -0.01
N LYS A 23 4.67 -7.70 0.23
CA LYS A 23 3.97 -8.50 -0.80
C LYS A 23 2.49 -8.15 -0.89
N LEU A 24 1.84 -7.88 0.24
CA LEU A 24 0.40 -7.59 0.29
C LEU A 24 0.03 -6.30 -0.49
N PRO A 25 0.73 -5.16 -0.35
CA PRO A 25 0.42 -3.95 -1.11
C PRO A 25 0.65 -4.11 -2.61
N ARG A 26 1.67 -4.86 -3.02
CA ARG A 26 1.97 -5.11 -4.44
C ARG A 26 0.85 -5.92 -5.10
N VAL A 27 0.49 -7.05 -4.48
CA VAL A 27 -0.58 -7.94 -4.98
C VAL A 27 -1.95 -7.25 -4.95
N MET A 28 -2.25 -6.52 -3.88
CA MET A 28 -3.50 -5.75 -3.80
C MET A 28 -3.54 -4.62 -4.81
N GLY A 29 -2.41 -3.97 -5.12
CA GLY A 29 -2.32 -2.97 -6.19
C GLY A 29 -2.68 -3.55 -7.56
N ASP A 30 -2.21 -4.75 -7.88
CA ASP A 30 -2.50 -5.42 -9.15
C ASP A 30 -3.97 -5.88 -9.23
N ILE A 31 -4.52 -6.43 -8.14
CA ILE A 31 -5.94 -6.80 -8.04
C ILE A 31 -6.82 -5.55 -8.14
N ALA A 32 -6.47 -4.46 -7.45
CA ALA A 32 -7.24 -3.21 -7.46
C ALA A 32 -7.30 -2.59 -8.86
N LYS A 33 -6.19 -2.62 -9.61
CA LYS A 33 -6.17 -2.18 -11.02
C LYS A 33 -7.11 -3.03 -11.89
N GLY A 34 -7.09 -4.36 -11.73
CA GLY A 34 -8.00 -5.27 -12.43
C GLY A 34 -9.48 -4.99 -12.13
N VAL A 35 -9.82 -4.84 -10.83
CA VAL A 35 -11.19 -4.53 -10.40
C VAL A 35 -11.62 -3.13 -10.85
N LYS A 36 -10.72 -2.13 -10.84
CA LYS A 36 -11.00 -0.79 -11.35
C LYS A 36 -11.34 -0.82 -12.83
N ASN A 37 -10.54 -1.51 -13.65
CA ASN A 37 -10.79 -1.63 -15.08
C ASN A 37 -12.08 -2.42 -15.37
N PHE A 38 -12.37 -3.46 -14.57
CA PHE A 38 -13.63 -4.20 -14.67
C PHE A 38 -14.83 -3.31 -14.32
N LYS A 39 -14.74 -2.49 -13.27
CA LYS A 39 -15.80 -1.55 -12.88
C LYS A 39 -16.01 -0.47 -13.94
N VAL A 40 -14.93 0.05 -14.53
CA VAL A 40 -15.01 1.03 -15.62
C VAL A 40 -15.66 0.42 -16.86
N GLY A 41 -15.25 -0.78 -17.28
CA GLY A 41 -15.86 -1.46 -18.43
C GLY A 41 -17.35 -1.77 -18.25
N LEU A 42 -17.76 -2.20 -17.05
CA LEU A 42 -19.19 -2.40 -16.76
C LEU A 42 -20.00 -1.10 -16.75
N LYS A 43 -19.40 0.03 -16.34
CA LYS A 43 -20.05 1.34 -16.37
C LYS A 43 -20.18 1.90 -17.79
N ASP A 44 -19.31 1.48 -18.70
CA ASP A 44 -19.36 1.85 -20.12
C ASP A 44 -20.49 1.11 -20.85
N GLU A 45 -20.76 -0.16 -20.50
CA GLU A 45 -21.91 -0.91 -21.01
C GLU A 45 -23.25 -0.44 -20.43
N VAL A 46 -23.29 -0.09 -19.14
CA VAL A 46 -24.50 0.40 -18.45
C VAL A 46 -24.47 1.93 -18.47
N GLY A 47 -24.67 2.50 -19.66
CA GLY A 47 -24.51 3.94 -19.91
C GLY A 47 -25.27 4.82 -18.91
N ASP A 48 -24.53 5.55 -18.08
CA ASP A 48 -24.68 6.99 -17.79
C ASP A 48 -23.65 7.46 -16.75
N SER A 49 -23.07 8.61 -17.06
CA SER A 49 -22.45 9.65 -16.22
C SER A 49 -22.03 9.32 -14.77
N ALA A 50 -20.73 9.08 -14.58
CA ALA A 50 -19.99 9.59 -13.42
C ALA A 50 -18.50 9.65 -13.79
N ALA A 51 -18.13 10.72 -14.49
CA ALA A 51 -16.75 11.13 -14.67
C ALA A 51 -16.18 11.65 -13.34
N GLU A 52 -14.92 11.26 -13.11
CA GLU A 52 -13.93 11.88 -12.21
C GLU A 52 -14.11 11.63 -10.70
N SER A 53 -13.21 10.88 -10.06
CA SER A 53 -11.96 11.49 -9.56
C SER A 53 -10.75 10.53 -9.60
N THR A 54 -9.67 11.02 -10.20
CA THR A 54 -8.25 10.58 -10.15
C THR A 54 -7.60 10.99 -8.81
N PRO A 55 -6.42 10.46 -8.35
CA PRO A 55 -5.19 10.13 -9.07
C PRO A 55 -4.87 8.61 -9.04
N GLY A 56 -4.10 8.06 -9.96
CA GLY A 56 -2.74 8.49 -10.23
C GLY A 56 -1.82 7.99 -9.10
N LEU A 57 -1.78 6.68 -8.87
CA LEU A 57 -0.52 6.04 -8.47
C LEU A 57 0.13 5.60 -9.78
N GLU A 58 0.60 6.58 -10.55
CA GLU A 58 1.54 6.31 -11.62
C GLU A 58 2.85 5.82 -11.01
N GLU A 59 3.35 4.79 -11.69
CA GLU A 59 4.72 4.30 -11.72
C GLU A 59 5.35 3.74 -10.45
N GLY A 60 5.78 2.48 -10.61
CA GLY A 60 6.73 1.87 -9.73
C GLY A 60 8.00 2.70 -9.64
N LYS A 61 8.39 3.00 -8.41
CA LYS A 61 9.79 2.91 -8.04
C LYS A 61 9.96 1.60 -7.27
N GLU A 62 10.68 0.68 -7.87
CA GLU A 62 11.52 -0.22 -7.09
C GLU A 62 12.34 0.65 -6.13
N THR A 63 12.06 0.51 -4.85
CA THR A 63 13.06 0.73 -3.80
C THR A 63 12.96 -0.46 -2.87
N GLU A 64 13.68 -1.49 -3.28
CA GLU A 64 14.57 -2.19 -2.38
C GLU A 64 15.29 -1.19 -1.46
N SER A 65 15.42 -1.56 -0.19
CA SER A 65 16.36 -1.07 0.83
C SER A 65 15.86 -0.15 1.94
N ALA A 66 16.45 -0.44 3.12
CA ALA A 66 16.52 0.31 4.36
C ALA A 66 15.38 0.15 5.39
N SER A 67 15.21 -1.08 5.85
CA SER A 67 15.30 -1.33 7.30
C SER A 67 16.79 -1.33 7.67
N ASP A 68 17.38 -0.17 8.00
CA ASP A 68 18.60 -0.10 8.83
C ASP A 68 18.83 1.32 9.37
N LYS A 69 19.32 1.36 10.62
CA LYS A 69 19.85 2.50 11.39
C LYS A 69 18.88 3.57 11.91
N ALA A 70 18.21 3.24 13.02
CA ALA A 70 17.96 4.21 14.08
C ALA A 70 19.26 4.47 14.87
N SER A 71 19.48 5.74 15.23
CA SER A 71 20.44 6.30 16.18
C SER A 71 21.92 6.36 15.79
N GLU A 72 22.37 7.55 15.39
CA GLU A 72 23.57 8.20 15.92
C GLU A 72 23.48 9.70 15.61
N GLU A 73 23.08 10.49 16.62
CA GLU A 73 23.33 11.92 16.68
C GLU A 73 24.85 12.13 16.81
N ASP A 74 25.50 12.57 15.75
CA ASP A 74 26.74 13.32 15.83
C ASP A 74 26.57 14.61 15.03
N LYS A 75 26.45 15.73 15.75
CA LYS A 75 26.75 17.05 15.20
C LYS A 75 27.73 17.74 16.13
N SER A 76 28.89 17.10 16.27
CA SER A 76 30.13 17.78 16.60
C SER A 76 30.79 18.26 15.31
N SER A 77 31.37 19.46 15.36
CA SER A 77 32.27 20.06 14.35
C SER A 77 31.64 20.63 13.07
N ALA A 78 31.62 21.97 12.97
CA ALA A 78 32.60 22.72 12.17
C ALA A 78 32.13 24.17 11.90
N THR A 79 32.87 25.14 12.45
CA THR A 79 33.28 26.46 11.87
C THR A 79 33.95 27.21 13.03
N LYS A 80 35.27 27.12 13.24
CA LYS A 80 36.29 27.97 12.61
C LYS A 80 35.81 29.41 12.41
N ASP A 81 35.79 30.16 13.50
CA ASP A 81 36.38 31.51 13.66
C ASP A 81 36.65 31.74 15.16
#